data_AF-A0A1E3L7T4-F1
#
_entry.id   AF-A0A1E3L7T4-F1
#
_cell.length_a   1.000
_cell.length_b   1.000
_cell.length_c   1.000
_cell.angle_alpha   90.00
_cell.angle_beta   90.00
_cell.angle_gamma   90.00
#
_symmetry.space_group_name_H-M   'P 1'
#
loop_
_entity.id
_entity.type
_entity.pdbx_description
1 polymer ?
#
loop_
_entity_poly.entity_id
_entity_poly.type
_entity_poly.pdbx_seq_one_letter_code
_entity_poly.pdbx_strand_id
1 'polypeptide(L)'
;MTTHQIEQLYVEGIINDDTLTDILHQWAVVPLLYDDGHEIAVEDYFNHLEHSLGVEAYAAAQSLYELSVQASRRFAEPDVYEVLQDCISLQEDLWMTNVLTLGDWIHWMEQASQGKLDLPVMDFHSLFEDLPEGYMIQDFHDDLLFMLEQEDHPKYQEALKQQQLLYRQLGVTAS
;
A
#
# COMPACT_ATOMS: atom_id res chain seq x y z
N MET A 1 5.16 20.09 -7.75
CA MET A 1 5.21 19.00 -8.74
C MET A 1 4.01 18.10 -8.50
N THR A 2 3.61 17.29 -9.47
CA THR A 2 2.53 16.31 -9.26
C THR A 2 3.15 14.98 -8.81
N THR A 3 2.47 14.27 -7.94
CA THR A 3 2.77 12.91 -7.46
C THR A 3 3.00 11.93 -8.63
N HIS A 4 2.17 12.01 -9.67
CA HIS A 4 2.32 11.24 -10.92
C HIS A 4 3.60 11.55 -11.73
N GLN A 5 4.42 12.52 -11.33
CA GLN A 5 5.68 12.80 -12.02
C GLN A 5 6.67 11.62 -11.90
N ILE A 6 6.59 10.82 -10.83
CA ILE A 6 7.46 9.64 -10.68
C ILE A 6 7.23 8.62 -11.82
N GLU A 7 5.97 8.44 -12.24
CA GLU A 7 5.61 7.55 -13.35
C GLU A 7 6.19 8.07 -14.66
N GLN A 8 6.12 9.39 -14.88
CA GLN A 8 6.69 10.01 -16.07
C GLN A 8 8.21 9.82 -16.13
N LEU A 9 8.91 10.05 -15.02
CA LEU A 9 10.37 9.87 -14.94
C LEU A 9 10.77 8.41 -15.22
N TYR A 10 9.96 7.46 -14.77
CA TYR A 10 10.18 6.04 -15.04
C TYR A 10 9.97 5.69 -16.52
N VAL A 11 8.84 6.11 -17.10
CA VAL A 11 8.52 5.88 -18.52
C VAL A 11 9.54 6.53 -19.46
N GLU A 12 10.07 7.70 -19.09
CA GLU A 12 11.11 8.41 -19.84
C GLU A 12 12.52 7.80 -19.65
N GLY A 13 12.67 6.81 -18.76
CA GLY A 13 13.94 6.14 -18.46
C GLY A 13 14.93 7.03 -17.68
N ILE A 14 14.43 8.09 -17.03
CA ILE A 14 15.23 8.99 -16.19
C ILE A 14 15.56 8.30 -14.85
N ILE A 15 14.63 7.50 -14.34
CA ILE A 15 14.87 6.57 -13.23
C ILE A 15 14.74 5.12 -13.74
N ASN A 16 15.55 4.23 -13.18
CA ASN A 16 15.51 2.80 -13.49
C ASN A 16 14.63 2.03 -12.49
N ASP A 17 14.44 0.73 -12.76
CA ASP A 17 13.67 -0.19 -11.91
C ASP A 17 14.17 -0.18 -10.46
N ASP A 18 15.48 -0.25 -10.24
CA ASP A 18 16.06 -0.27 -8.89
C ASP A 18 15.72 0.99 -8.10
N THR A 19 15.83 2.17 -8.73
CA THR A 19 15.51 3.45 -8.09
C THR A 19 14.02 3.57 -7.79
N LEU A 20 13.16 3.15 -8.72
CA LEU A 20 11.71 3.19 -8.49
C LEU A 20 11.33 2.23 -7.37
N THR A 21 11.87 1.01 -7.39
CA THR A 21 11.62 -0.01 -6.36
C THR A 21 12.04 0.48 -4.99
N ASP A 22 13.24 1.07 -4.86
CA ASP A 22 13.71 1.64 -3.58
C ASP A 22 12.76 2.74 -3.07
N ILE A 23 12.33 3.66 -3.93
CA ILE A 23 11.37 4.72 -3.56
C ILE A 23 10.04 4.14 -3.05
N LEU A 24 9.47 3.17 -3.77
CA LEU A 24 8.20 2.55 -3.41
C LEU A 24 8.33 1.67 -2.16
N HIS A 25 9.47 0.99 -2.00
CA HIS A 25 9.77 0.21 -0.81
C HIS A 25 9.82 1.10 0.43
N GLN A 26 10.52 2.24 0.38
CA GLN A 26 10.53 3.17 1.51
C GLN A 26 9.14 3.76 1.78
N TRP A 27 8.31 3.95 0.76
CA TRP A 27 6.93 4.37 0.95
C TRP A 27 6.18 3.38 1.86
N ALA A 28 6.35 2.08 1.64
CA ALA A 28 5.68 1.04 2.41
C ALA A 28 6.31 0.75 3.77
N VAL A 29 7.64 0.77 3.87
CA VAL A 29 8.34 0.34 5.08
C VAL A 29 8.42 1.43 6.15
N VAL A 30 8.65 2.69 5.77
CA VAL A 30 8.87 3.76 6.75
C VAL A 30 7.68 3.96 7.70
N PRO A 31 6.40 3.88 7.26
CA PRO A 31 5.27 3.88 8.17
C PRO A 31 5.35 2.80 9.25
N LEU A 32 5.88 1.61 8.95
CA LEU A 32 5.99 0.49 9.90
C LEU A 32 6.99 0.73 11.04
N LEU A 33 7.81 1.77 10.93
CA LEU A 33 8.80 2.14 11.96
C LEU A 33 8.18 2.92 13.12
N TYR A 34 6.90 3.27 13.02
CA TYR A 34 6.19 4.10 13.97
C TYR A 34 4.97 3.37 14.56
N ASP A 35 4.70 3.62 15.84
CA ASP A 35 3.49 3.11 16.51
C ASP A 35 2.23 3.92 16.12
N ASP A 36 2.42 5.16 15.66
CA ASP A 36 1.35 6.06 15.22
C ASP A 36 1.81 7.03 14.11
N GLY A 37 0.85 7.66 13.44
CA GLY A 37 1.12 8.51 12.27
C GLY A 37 1.52 9.96 12.57
N HIS A 38 1.73 10.37 13.83
CA HIS A 38 1.98 11.77 14.18
C HIS A 38 3.42 12.22 13.92
N GLU A 39 4.39 11.34 14.20
CA GLU A 39 5.81 11.71 14.24
C GLU A 39 6.53 11.55 12.91
N ILE A 40 5.91 10.83 11.95
CA ILE A 40 6.50 10.57 10.65
C ILE A 40 6.74 11.85 9.84
N ALA A 41 7.93 11.93 9.25
CA ALA A 41 8.38 13.05 8.43
C ALA A 41 8.92 12.58 7.08
N VAL A 42 8.93 13.48 6.10
CA VAL A 42 9.39 13.18 4.73
C VAL A 42 10.87 12.78 4.73
N GLU A 43 11.65 13.40 5.62
CA GLU A 43 13.07 13.12 5.80
C GLU A 43 13.35 11.67 6.19
N ASP A 44 12.43 11.02 6.90
CA ASP A 44 12.59 9.62 7.33
C ASP A 44 12.68 8.70 6.12
N TYR A 45 11.86 8.92 5.10
CA TYR A 45 11.91 8.16 3.86
C TYR A 45 13.24 8.34 3.13
N PHE A 46 13.72 9.58 3.02
CA PHE A 46 14.99 9.85 2.36
C PHE A 46 16.20 9.29 3.12
N ASN A 47 16.13 9.21 4.45
CA ASN A 47 17.20 8.65 5.28
C ASN A 47 17.35 7.13 5.12
N HIS A 48 16.33 6.43 4.62
CA HIS A 48 16.33 4.99 4.42
C HIS A 48 16.53 4.55 2.97
N LEU A 49 16.59 5.48 2.02
CA LEU A 49 16.90 5.16 0.62
C LEU A 49 18.28 4.50 0.49
N GLU A 50 18.34 3.41 -0.27
CA GLU A 50 19.59 2.76 -0.62
C GLU A 50 20.37 3.54 -1.69
N HIS A 51 19.65 4.27 -2.55
CA HIS A 51 20.21 5.00 -3.68
C HIS A 51 20.03 6.51 -3.55
N SER A 52 21.10 7.26 -3.87
CA SER A 52 21.02 8.71 -3.99
C SER A 52 20.17 9.11 -5.21
N LEU A 53 19.18 9.96 -5.00
CA LEU A 53 18.33 10.45 -6.08
C LEU A 53 18.93 11.67 -6.79
N GLY A 54 18.75 11.73 -8.11
CA GLY A 54 18.95 12.97 -8.87
C GLY A 54 17.90 14.03 -8.53
N VAL A 55 18.11 15.28 -8.98
CA VAL A 55 17.25 16.42 -8.62
C VAL A 55 15.77 16.20 -8.96
N GLU A 56 15.48 15.68 -10.15
CA GLU A 56 14.10 15.46 -10.60
C GLU A 56 13.43 14.30 -9.86
N ALA A 57 14.15 13.18 -9.68
CA ALA A 57 13.69 12.02 -8.93
C ALA A 57 13.43 12.36 -7.45
N TYR A 58 14.31 13.17 -6.84
CA TYR A 58 14.15 13.65 -5.47
C TYR A 58 12.85 14.44 -5.31
N ALA A 59 12.58 15.38 -6.21
CA ALA A 59 11.39 16.22 -6.12
C ALA A 59 10.08 15.43 -6.38
N ALA A 60 10.14 14.41 -7.25
CA ALA A 60 9.03 13.48 -7.46
C ALA A 60 8.79 12.60 -6.22
N ALA A 61 9.84 11.97 -5.68
CA ALA A 61 9.78 11.15 -4.46
C ALA A 61 9.27 11.95 -3.26
N GLN A 62 9.74 13.19 -3.09
CA GLN A 62 9.26 14.09 -2.04
C GLN A 62 7.74 14.25 -2.11
N SER A 63 7.18 14.42 -3.31
CA SER A 63 5.73 14.59 -3.47
C SER A 63 4.95 13.33 -3.06
N LEU A 64 5.51 12.13 -3.27
CA LEU A 64 4.91 10.87 -2.82
C LEU A 64 4.97 10.73 -1.30
N TYR A 65 6.15 10.99 -0.71
CA TYR A 65 6.34 10.90 0.74
C TYR A 65 5.50 11.94 1.48
N GLU A 66 5.27 13.12 0.90
CA GLU A 66 4.32 14.09 1.43
C GLU A 66 2.88 13.56 1.47
N LEU A 67 2.44 12.76 0.49
CA LEU A 67 1.14 12.08 0.57
C LEU A 67 1.12 11.04 1.70
N SER A 68 2.19 10.26 1.83
CA SER A 68 2.31 9.23 2.87
C SER A 68 2.22 9.85 4.26
N VAL A 69 2.99 10.90 4.52
CA VAL A 69 2.92 11.66 5.78
C VAL A 69 1.53 12.25 6.02
N GLN A 70 0.87 12.78 5.00
CA GLN A 70 -0.50 13.31 5.14
C GLN A 70 -1.52 12.23 5.46
N ALA A 71 -1.44 11.07 4.81
CA ALA A 71 -2.30 9.92 5.11
C ALA A 71 -2.05 9.40 6.53
N SER A 72 -0.78 9.22 6.92
CA SER A 72 -0.41 8.81 8.28
C SER A 72 -0.99 9.74 9.34
N ARG A 73 -0.86 11.07 9.16
CA ARG A 73 -1.43 12.06 10.09
C ARG A 73 -2.96 12.02 10.15
N ARG A 74 -3.61 11.70 9.04
CA ARG A 74 -5.07 11.58 8.99
C ARG A 74 -5.55 10.36 9.78
N PHE A 75 -4.83 9.25 9.66
CA PHE A 75 -5.16 7.97 10.28
C PHE A 75 -4.28 7.71 11.51
N ALA A 76 -3.92 8.76 12.26
CA ALA A 76 -2.87 8.67 13.28
C ALA A 76 -3.30 8.02 14.60
N GLU A 77 -4.57 7.63 14.75
CA GLU A 77 -5.01 6.84 15.92
C GLU A 77 -4.48 5.41 15.80
N PRO A 78 -3.87 4.81 16.84
CA PRO A 78 -3.11 3.56 16.72
C PRO A 78 -3.82 2.44 15.94
N ASP A 79 -5.04 2.06 16.33
CA ASP A 79 -5.80 0.99 15.66
C ASP A 79 -6.11 1.31 14.18
N VAL A 80 -6.25 2.59 13.83
CA VAL A 80 -6.53 3.03 12.45
C VAL A 80 -5.23 3.14 11.66
N TYR A 81 -4.14 3.49 12.33
CA TYR A 81 -2.81 3.59 11.75
C TYR A 81 -2.28 2.21 11.37
N GLU A 82 -2.48 1.20 12.23
CA GLU A 82 -2.16 -0.19 11.96
C GLU A 82 -2.87 -0.69 10.68
N VAL A 83 -4.15 -0.34 10.50
CA VAL A 83 -4.88 -0.67 9.26
C VAL A 83 -4.28 0.06 8.04
N LEU A 84 -3.82 1.30 8.19
CA LEU A 84 -3.14 2.02 7.10
C LEU A 84 -1.82 1.33 6.74
N GLN A 85 -1.01 0.97 7.73
CA GLN A 85 0.24 0.25 7.58
C GLN A 85 0.04 -1.05 6.79
N ASP A 86 -0.91 -1.87 7.23
CA ASP A 86 -1.35 -3.10 6.56
C ASP A 86 -1.71 -2.87 5.09
N CYS A 87 -2.48 -1.81 4.81
CA CYS A 87 -2.89 -1.48 3.45
C CYS A 87 -1.69 -1.13 2.56
N ILE A 88 -0.78 -0.29 3.06
CA ILE A 88 0.38 0.17 2.27
C ILE A 88 1.36 -1.00 2.04
N SER A 89 1.59 -1.84 3.07
CA SER A 89 2.41 -3.05 2.92
C SER A 89 1.82 -4.01 1.90
N LEU A 90 0.51 -4.28 1.95
CA LEU A 90 -0.12 -5.14 0.94
C LEU A 90 -0.11 -4.50 -0.46
N GLN A 91 -0.24 -3.17 -0.57
CA GLN A 91 -0.12 -2.49 -1.87
C GLN A 91 1.28 -2.67 -2.50
N GLU A 92 2.34 -2.71 -1.68
CA GLU A 92 3.68 -3.05 -2.16
C GLU A 92 3.73 -4.47 -2.75
N ASP A 93 3.23 -5.47 -2.02
CA ASP A 93 3.17 -6.86 -2.50
C ASP A 93 2.37 -6.99 -3.80
N LEU A 94 1.23 -6.30 -3.90
CA LEU A 94 0.40 -6.27 -5.10
C LEU A 94 1.10 -5.58 -6.27
N TRP A 95 1.90 -4.53 -6.01
CA TRP A 95 2.70 -3.89 -7.04
C TRP A 95 3.83 -4.81 -7.53
N MET A 96 4.56 -5.44 -6.62
CA MET A 96 5.65 -6.40 -6.93
C MET A 96 5.14 -7.62 -7.72
N THR A 97 3.89 -8.01 -7.51
CA THR A 97 3.23 -9.11 -8.23
C THR A 97 2.46 -8.68 -9.48
N ASN A 98 2.56 -7.41 -9.88
CA ASN A 98 1.88 -6.80 -11.05
C ASN A 98 0.34 -6.82 -10.98
N VAL A 99 -0.24 -6.93 -9.79
CA VAL A 99 -1.69 -6.81 -9.56
C VAL A 99 -2.10 -5.34 -9.43
N LEU A 100 -1.30 -4.53 -8.75
CA LEU A 100 -1.51 -3.09 -8.56
C LEU A 100 -0.58 -2.29 -9.47
N THR A 101 -1.11 -1.27 -10.15
CA THR A 101 -0.30 -0.34 -10.93
C THR A 101 0.21 0.81 -10.06
N LEU A 102 1.34 1.41 -10.41
CA LEU A 102 1.86 2.58 -9.69
C LEU A 102 0.85 3.75 -9.69
N GLY A 103 0.17 3.98 -10.81
CA GLY A 103 -0.86 5.00 -10.93
C GLY A 103 -2.06 4.76 -10.01
N ASP A 104 -2.51 3.50 -9.89
CA ASP A 104 -3.57 3.12 -8.95
C ASP A 104 -3.14 3.35 -7.49
N TRP A 105 -1.90 2.98 -7.15
CA TRP A 105 -1.35 3.17 -5.80
C TRP A 105 -1.27 4.66 -5.44
N ILE A 106 -0.71 5.48 -6.34
CA ILE A 106 -0.64 6.94 -6.16
C ILE A 106 -2.05 7.51 -5.99
N HIS A 107 -2.98 7.11 -6.86
CA HIS A 107 -4.35 7.60 -6.79
C HIS A 107 -5.03 7.26 -5.48
N TRP A 108 -4.87 6.02 -5.00
CA TRP A 108 -5.40 5.58 -3.71
C TRP A 108 -4.85 6.43 -2.57
N MET A 109 -3.54 6.65 -2.53
CA MET A 109 -2.87 7.47 -1.51
C MET A 109 -3.29 8.94 -1.55
N GLU A 110 -3.58 9.49 -2.74
CA GLU A 110 -4.18 10.82 -2.86
C GLU A 110 -5.59 10.87 -2.27
N GLN A 111 -6.43 9.87 -2.52
CA GLN A 111 -7.77 9.83 -1.92
C GLN A 111 -7.70 9.68 -0.40
N ALA A 112 -6.81 8.81 0.09
CA ALA A 112 -6.58 8.57 1.51
C ALA A 112 -6.12 9.85 2.22
N SER A 113 -5.04 10.49 1.75
CA SER A 113 -4.50 11.74 2.33
C SER A 113 -5.50 12.90 2.31
N GLN A 114 -6.34 13.00 1.27
CA GLN A 114 -7.36 14.05 1.15
C GLN A 114 -8.65 13.75 1.92
N GLY A 115 -8.76 12.56 2.52
CA GLY A 115 -9.94 12.12 3.24
C GLY A 115 -11.17 11.87 2.39
N LYS A 116 -10.95 11.47 1.15
CA LYS A 116 -11.99 11.06 0.20
C LYS A 116 -12.23 9.55 0.21
N LEU A 117 -11.38 8.81 0.90
CA LEU A 117 -11.44 7.37 1.06
C LEU A 117 -11.36 7.01 2.55
N ASP A 118 -12.15 6.00 2.93
CA ASP A 118 -12.05 5.31 4.21
C ASP A 118 -11.21 4.04 4.02
N LEU A 119 -10.45 3.66 5.05
CA LEU A 119 -9.67 2.42 5.02
C LEU A 119 -10.58 1.19 4.87
N PRO A 120 -10.07 0.09 4.29
CA PRO A 120 -10.81 -1.16 4.18
C PRO A 120 -11.36 -1.62 5.54
N VAL A 121 -12.60 -2.06 5.55
CA VAL A 121 -13.22 -2.73 6.69
C VAL A 121 -13.42 -4.19 6.30
N MET A 122 -12.68 -5.08 6.94
CA MET A 122 -12.67 -6.50 6.60
C MET A 122 -13.62 -7.28 7.49
N ASP A 123 -14.42 -8.15 6.87
CA ASP A 123 -15.21 -9.17 7.58
C ASP A 123 -14.47 -10.50 7.53
N PHE A 124 -13.40 -10.60 8.32
CA PHE A 124 -12.61 -11.83 8.44
C PHE A 124 -13.47 -13.03 8.87
N HIS A 125 -14.50 -12.78 9.69
CA HIS A 125 -15.38 -13.81 10.23
C HIS A 125 -16.28 -14.47 9.19
N SER A 126 -16.46 -13.84 8.02
CA SER A 126 -17.18 -14.44 6.89
C SER A 126 -16.49 -15.73 6.38
N LEU A 127 -15.16 -15.80 6.51
CA LEU A 127 -14.35 -16.93 6.04
C LEU A 127 -13.75 -17.76 7.18
N PHE A 128 -13.54 -17.19 8.37
CA PHE A 128 -12.88 -17.87 9.48
C PHE A 128 -13.70 -17.74 10.78
N GLU A 129 -14.03 -18.86 11.43
CA GLU A 129 -14.82 -18.82 12.67
C GLU A 129 -13.96 -18.46 13.90
N ASP A 130 -12.69 -18.89 13.90
CA ASP A 130 -11.71 -18.63 14.94
C ASP A 130 -10.49 -17.93 14.32
N LEU A 131 -10.25 -16.69 14.71
CA LEU A 131 -9.10 -15.89 14.26
C LEU A 131 -8.09 -15.70 15.41
N PRO A 132 -6.79 -15.70 15.12
CA PRO A 132 -5.78 -15.35 16.10
C PRO A 132 -5.92 -13.88 16.52
N GLU A 133 -5.44 -13.56 17.73
CA GLU A 133 -5.28 -12.17 18.15
C GLU A 133 -4.23 -11.49 17.25
N GLY A 134 -4.54 -10.28 16.76
CA GLY A 134 -3.68 -9.55 15.84
C GLY A 134 -3.73 -10.04 14.39
N TYR A 135 -4.83 -10.67 13.96
CA TYR A 135 -5.01 -11.07 12.56
C TYR A 135 -5.15 -9.83 11.65
N MET A 136 -4.22 -9.70 10.71
CA MET A 136 -4.04 -8.50 9.87
C MET A 136 -4.58 -8.71 8.44
N ILE A 137 -4.64 -7.62 7.67
CA ILE A 137 -5.08 -7.69 6.26
C ILE A 137 -4.13 -8.56 5.43
N GLN A 138 -2.83 -8.57 5.75
CA GLN A 138 -1.85 -9.40 5.05
C GLN A 138 -2.09 -10.90 5.30
N ASP A 139 -2.34 -11.30 6.56
CA ASP A 139 -2.72 -12.69 6.88
C ASP A 139 -3.98 -13.13 6.13
N PHE A 140 -4.97 -12.22 6.07
CA PHE A 140 -6.20 -12.48 5.33
C PHE A 140 -5.96 -12.67 3.85
N HIS A 141 -5.10 -11.85 3.25
CA HIS A 141 -4.74 -11.98 1.84
C HIS A 141 -4.03 -13.30 1.53
N ASP A 142 -3.09 -13.71 2.37
CA ASP A 142 -2.38 -14.99 2.23
C ASP A 142 -3.35 -16.19 2.33
N ASP A 143 -4.25 -16.19 3.31
CA ASP A 143 -5.24 -17.26 3.44
C ASP A 143 -6.23 -17.30 2.27
N LEU A 144 -6.61 -16.13 1.72
CA LEU A 144 -7.40 -16.05 0.50
C LEU A 144 -6.68 -16.70 -0.68
N LEU A 145 -5.39 -16.39 -0.89
CA LEU A 145 -4.59 -16.98 -1.95
C LEU A 145 -4.49 -18.50 -1.79
N PHE A 146 -4.20 -18.98 -0.57
CA PHE A 146 -4.12 -20.41 -0.29
C PHE A 146 -5.42 -21.17 -0.62
N MET A 147 -6.59 -20.57 -0.33
CA MET A 147 -7.88 -21.15 -0.74
C MET A 147 -8.08 -21.13 -2.26
N LEU A 148 -7.65 -20.06 -2.92
CA LEU A 148 -7.80 -19.88 -4.37
C LEU A 148 -6.85 -20.76 -5.20
N GLU A 149 -5.80 -21.31 -4.60
CA GLU A 149 -4.98 -22.35 -5.21
C GLU A 149 -5.70 -23.72 -5.30
N GLN A 150 -6.79 -23.90 -4.55
CA GLN A 150 -7.56 -25.14 -4.45
C GLN A 150 -8.98 -24.94 -4.98
N GLU A 151 -9.21 -25.18 -6.28
CA GLU A 151 -10.52 -24.97 -6.92
C GLU A 151 -11.67 -25.76 -6.26
N ASP A 152 -11.38 -26.85 -5.56
CA ASP A 152 -12.34 -27.68 -4.82
C ASP A 152 -12.54 -27.24 -3.36
N HIS A 153 -11.86 -26.19 -2.90
CA HIS A 153 -12.00 -25.67 -1.54
C HIS A 153 -13.46 -25.26 -1.27
N PRO A 154 -14.08 -25.68 -0.16
CA PRO A 154 -15.50 -25.43 0.12
C PRO A 154 -15.89 -23.94 0.13
N LYS A 155 -14.93 -23.05 0.42
CA LYS A 155 -15.12 -21.60 0.45
C LYS A 155 -14.53 -20.85 -0.76
N TYR A 156 -14.08 -21.54 -1.80
CA TYR A 156 -13.39 -20.95 -2.97
C TYR A 156 -14.13 -19.71 -3.54
N GLN A 157 -15.45 -19.82 -3.75
CA GLN A 157 -16.24 -18.72 -4.33
C GLN A 157 -16.35 -17.51 -3.40
N GLU A 158 -16.43 -17.71 -2.08
CA GLU A 158 -16.43 -16.60 -1.14
C GLU A 158 -15.04 -15.98 -1.03
N ALA A 159 -13.97 -16.80 -1.02
CA ALA A 159 -12.60 -16.31 -1.07
C ALA A 159 -12.36 -15.41 -2.30
N LEU A 160 -12.81 -15.83 -3.48
CA LEU A 160 -12.69 -15.03 -4.70
C LEU A 160 -13.38 -13.66 -4.58
N LYS A 161 -14.59 -13.64 -4.00
CA LYS A 161 -15.36 -12.42 -3.80
C LYS A 161 -14.69 -11.49 -2.78
N GLN A 162 -14.14 -12.02 -1.70
CA GLN A 162 -13.44 -11.24 -0.68
C GLN A 162 -12.11 -10.68 -1.21
N GLN A 163 -11.37 -11.46 -2.01
CA GLN A 163 -10.17 -10.97 -2.70
C GLN A 163 -10.51 -9.79 -3.63
N GLN A 164 -11.55 -9.94 -4.47
CA GLN A 164 -11.97 -8.88 -5.39
C GLN A 164 -12.42 -7.61 -4.63
N LEU A 165 -13.08 -7.78 -3.48
CA LEU A 165 -13.46 -6.67 -2.62
C LEU A 165 -12.24 -5.96 -2.04
N LEU A 166 -11.30 -6.72 -1.47
CA LEU A 166 -10.06 -6.20 -0.90
C LEU A 166 -9.25 -5.43 -1.94
N TYR A 167 -9.00 -6.03 -3.11
CA TYR A 167 -8.23 -5.40 -4.19
C TYR A 167 -8.88 -4.10 -4.65
N ARG A 168 -10.21 -4.09 -4.80
CA ARG A 168 -10.94 -2.87 -5.13
C ARG A 168 -10.80 -1.80 -4.04
N GLN A 169 -10.86 -2.18 -2.77
CA GLN A 169 -10.69 -1.25 -1.65
C GLN A 169 -9.26 -0.70 -1.56
N LEU A 170 -8.27 -1.46 -2.02
CA LEU A 170 -6.86 -1.06 -2.14
C LEU A 170 -6.53 -0.32 -3.45
N GLY A 171 -7.54 -0.01 -4.26
CA GLY A 171 -7.40 0.81 -5.45
C GLY A 171 -7.04 0.06 -6.72
N VAL A 172 -7.00 -1.28 -6.73
CA VAL A 172 -6.79 -2.05 -7.96
C VAL A 172 -7.95 -1.80 -8.93
N THR A 173 -7.65 -1.19 -10.08
CA THR A 173 -8.66 -0.91 -11.12
C THR A 173 -8.54 -1.82 -12.34
N ALA A 174 -7.38 -2.46 -12.53
CA ALA A 174 -7.15 -3.40 -13.62
C ALA A 174 -7.86 -4.73 -13.35
N SER A 175 -8.69 -5.16 -14.31
CA SER A 175 -9.30 -6.50 -14.40
C SER A 175 -9.13 -7.06 -15.80
#